data_AF-A0A3S1J2V9-F1
#
_entry.id   AF-A0A3S1J2V9-F1
#
_cell.length_a   1.000
_cell.length_b   1.000
_cell.length_c   1.000
_cell.angle_alpha   90.00
_cell.angle_beta   90.00
_cell.angle_gamma   90.00
#
_symmetry.space_group_name_H-M   'P 1'
#
loop_
_entity.id
_entity.type
_entity.pdbx_description
1 polymer ?
#
loop_
_entity_poly.entity_id
_entity_poly.type
_entity_poly.pdbx_seq_one_letter_code
_entity_poly.pdbx_strand_id
1 'polypeptide(L)'
;EYFPWEDHRAGTPPMLSDVLRPRLIEWADGADDDATRRERRRRAAIAFGFGDRPWNEDLALKRYELLYEAALVEEATRGSALPPPVPGKSMVADHRRILATGIARLRSKIKYRPVVFELMPPAFTLLQLQRTVEALAGRLIHKSNFRRVIEQHELVEETGDTTMETGGRPAKLYRFRHAVLEEGEVAGAKLPLARA
;
A
#
# COMPACT_ATOMS: atom_id res chain seq x y z
N GLU A 1 -8.25 5.74 -11.13
CA GLU A 1 -7.35 5.04 -10.19
C GLU A 1 -7.22 3.57 -10.58
N TYR A 2 -6.03 2.95 -10.49
CA TYR A 2 -5.81 1.55 -10.90
C TYR A 2 -6.28 0.54 -9.85
N PHE A 3 -6.18 0.86 -8.56
CA PHE A 3 -6.56 -0.01 -7.46
C PHE A 3 -7.33 0.76 -6.38
N PRO A 4 -8.59 1.12 -6.62
CA PRO A 4 -9.38 1.97 -5.71
C PRO A 4 -9.63 1.37 -4.32
N TRP A 5 -9.29 0.09 -4.10
CA TRP A 5 -9.36 -0.60 -2.81
C TRP A 5 -8.06 -0.53 -1.97
N GLU A 6 -7.01 0.14 -2.46
CA GLU A 6 -5.69 0.20 -1.80
C GLU A 6 -5.49 1.42 -0.90
N ASP A 7 -6.25 2.50 -1.09
CA ASP A 7 -6.05 3.74 -0.34
C ASP A 7 -7.02 3.83 0.85
N HIS A 8 -6.51 3.52 2.04
CA HIS A 8 -7.23 3.55 3.32
C HIS A 8 -6.93 4.83 4.12
N ARG A 9 -6.28 5.84 3.51
CA ARG A 9 -5.93 7.08 4.24
C ARG A 9 -7.15 7.88 4.68
N ALA A 10 -8.27 7.75 3.99
CA ALA A 10 -9.56 8.35 4.35
C ALA A 10 -10.47 7.40 5.15
N GLY A 11 -9.93 6.29 5.66
CA GLY A 11 -10.69 5.18 6.23
C GLY A 11 -10.87 4.03 5.23
N THR A 12 -11.57 2.98 5.64
CA THR A 12 -11.84 1.80 4.81
C THR A 12 -12.65 2.21 3.56
N PRO A 13 -12.16 1.95 2.32
CA PRO A 13 -12.90 2.30 1.11
C PRO A 13 -14.29 1.66 1.09
N PRO A 14 -15.39 2.42 0.88
CA PRO A 14 -16.75 1.89 0.89
C PRO A 14 -16.96 0.74 -0.12
N MET A 15 -16.24 0.77 -1.25
CA MET A 15 -16.30 -0.31 -2.24
C MET A 15 -15.89 -1.69 -1.69
N LEU A 16 -15.14 -1.75 -0.58
CA LEU A 16 -14.80 -3.01 0.07
C LEU A 16 -16.05 -3.69 0.63
N SER A 17 -16.91 -2.96 1.34
CA SER A 17 -18.16 -3.48 1.91
C SER A 17 -19.25 -3.60 0.85
N ASP A 18 -19.36 -2.61 -0.03
CA ASP A 18 -20.55 -2.42 -0.86
C ASP A 18 -20.49 -3.24 -2.17
N VAL A 19 -19.27 -3.51 -2.66
CA VAL A 19 -19.05 -4.15 -3.96
C VAL A 19 -18.23 -5.43 -3.80
N LEU A 20 -17.04 -5.33 -3.22
CA LEU A 20 -16.07 -6.43 -3.23
C LEU A 20 -16.47 -7.59 -2.33
N ARG A 21 -16.90 -7.30 -1.09
CA ARG A 21 -17.27 -8.36 -0.14
C ARG A 21 -18.45 -9.22 -0.65
N PRO A 22 -19.59 -8.67 -1.10
CA PRO A 22 -20.70 -9.48 -1.61
C PRO A 22 -20.28 -10.35 -2.81
N ARG A 23 -19.56 -9.75 -3.78
CA ARG A 23 -19.13 -10.45 -5.01
C ARG A 23 -18.12 -11.57 -4.74
N LEU A 24 -17.21 -11.37 -3.79
CA LEU A 24 -16.26 -12.41 -3.38
C LEU A 24 -16.93 -13.53 -2.57
N ILE A 25 -17.98 -13.23 -1.80
CA ILE A 25 -18.78 -14.25 -1.11
C ILE A 25 -19.55 -15.08 -2.14
N GLU A 26 -20.21 -14.44 -3.10
CA GLU A 26 -20.93 -15.12 -4.19
C GLU A 26 -20.00 -16.05 -4.98
N TRP A 27 -18.83 -15.55 -5.39
CA TRP A 27 -17.81 -16.37 -6.06
C TRP A 27 -17.30 -17.52 -5.20
N ALA A 28 -17.14 -17.30 -3.89
CA ALA A 28 -16.71 -18.35 -2.97
C ALA A 28 -17.78 -19.45 -2.85
N ASP A 29 -19.06 -19.06 -2.80
CA ASP A 29 -20.19 -19.97 -2.59
C ASP A 29 -20.54 -20.79 -3.83
N GLY A 30 -20.22 -20.27 -5.01
CA GLY A 30 -20.33 -20.99 -6.29
C GLY A 30 -19.33 -22.13 -6.49
N ALA A 31 -18.50 -22.48 -5.50
CA ALA A 31 -17.65 -23.67 -5.57
C ALA A 31 -18.47 -24.97 -5.32
N ASP A 32 -18.04 -26.09 -5.90
CA ASP A 32 -18.78 -27.36 -5.85
C ASP A 32 -18.74 -28.03 -4.46
N ASP A 33 -17.63 -27.89 -3.74
CA ASP A 33 -17.40 -28.52 -2.45
C ASP A 33 -17.16 -27.52 -1.30
N ASP A 34 -17.49 -27.95 -0.08
CA ASP A 34 -17.39 -27.10 1.11
C ASP A 34 -15.96 -26.70 1.49
N ALA A 35 -14.96 -27.54 1.18
CA ALA A 35 -13.57 -27.21 1.51
C ALA A 35 -13.10 -26.04 0.65
N THR A 36 -13.42 -26.07 -0.65
CA THR A 36 -13.13 -24.96 -1.58
C THR A 36 -13.90 -23.70 -1.20
N ARG A 37 -15.19 -23.79 -0.85
CA ARG A 37 -15.97 -22.62 -0.36
C ARG A 37 -15.30 -21.96 0.84
N ARG A 38 -14.92 -22.75 1.86
CA ARG A 38 -14.26 -22.26 3.07
C ARG A 38 -12.91 -21.61 2.76
N GLU A 39 -12.11 -22.22 1.89
CA GLU A 39 -10.80 -21.68 1.51
C GLU A 39 -10.92 -20.37 0.73
N ARG A 40 -11.83 -20.28 -0.23
CA ARG A 40 -12.10 -19.03 -0.99
C ARG A 40 -12.54 -17.89 -0.05
N ARG A 41 -13.48 -18.16 0.86
CA ARG A 41 -13.92 -17.18 1.89
C ARG A 41 -12.76 -16.74 2.78
N ARG A 42 -11.93 -17.68 3.23
CA ARG A 42 -10.76 -17.38 4.07
C ARG A 42 -9.76 -16.49 3.34
N ARG A 43 -9.44 -16.81 2.09
CA ARG A 43 -8.53 -16.03 1.25
C ARG A 43 -9.05 -14.60 1.02
N ALA A 44 -10.33 -14.45 0.72
CA ALA A 44 -10.97 -13.13 0.59
C ALA A 44 -10.88 -12.32 1.88
N ALA A 45 -11.21 -12.93 3.02
CA ALA A 45 -11.15 -12.27 4.31
C ALA A 45 -9.73 -11.83 4.69
N ILE A 46 -8.72 -12.66 4.42
CA ILE A 46 -7.31 -12.31 4.66
C ILE A 46 -6.84 -11.20 3.73
N ALA A 47 -7.11 -11.33 2.42
CA ALA A 47 -6.60 -10.41 1.42
C ALA A 47 -7.14 -9.00 1.63
N PHE A 48 -8.45 -8.87 1.87
CA PHE A 48 -9.14 -7.57 1.99
C PHE A 48 -9.37 -7.09 3.42
N GLY A 49 -9.04 -7.89 4.44
CA GLY A 49 -9.31 -7.52 5.82
C GLY A 49 -10.80 -7.48 6.14
N PHE A 50 -11.58 -8.44 5.63
CA PHE A 50 -13.01 -8.53 5.96
C PHE A 50 -13.25 -9.10 7.37
N GLY A 51 -14.33 -8.64 8.00
CA GLY A 51 -14.61 -8.93 9.42
C GLY A 51 -13.68 -8.13 10.33
N ASP A 52 -13.31 -8.68 11.49
CA ASP A 52 -12.43 -8.01 12.45
C ASP A 52 -10.94 -8.16 12.12
N ARG A 53 -10.60 -8.39 10.85
CA ARG A 53 -9.22 -8.63 10.42
C ARG A 53 -8.54 -7.30 10.05
N PRO A 54 -7.31 -7.06 10.50
CA PRO A 54 -6.57 -5.87 10.08
C PRO A 54 -6.24 -5.96 8.59
N TRP A 55 -6.45 -4.85 7.87
CA TRP A 55 -5.99 -4.72 6.50
C TRP A 55 -4.45 -4.79 6.45
N ASN A 56 -3.92 -5.40 5.39
CA ASN A 56 -2.49 -5.54 5.18
C ASN A 56 -2.09 -4.92 3.84
N GLU A 57 -1.24 -3.90 3.90
CA GLU A 57 -0.73 -3.18 2.75
C GLU A 57 0.12 -4.09 1.82
N ASP A 58 0.76 -5.14 2.36
CA ASP A 58 1.64 -6.03 1.60
C ASP A 58 0.86 -6.98 0.67
N LEU A 59 -0.46 -7.10 0.84
CA LEU A 59 -1.30 -8.04 0.10
C LEU A 59 -1.84 -7.48 -1.22
N ALA A 60 -1.27 -6.39 -1.76
CA ALA A 60 -1.70 -5.77 -3.01
C ALA A 60 -1.77 -6.77 -4.19
N LEU A 61 -0.69 -7.53 -4.42
CA LEU A 61 -0.67 -8.57 -5.44
C LEU A 61 -1.71 -9.67 -5.16
N LYS A 62 -1.81 -10.14 -3.91
CA LYS A 62 -2.74 -11.21 -3.55
C LYS A 62 -4.20 -10.80 -3.75
N ARG A 63 -4.53 -9.53 -3.48
CA ARG A 63 -5.85 -8.95 -3.76
C ARG A 63 -6.13 -8.91 -5.25
N TYR A 64 -5.20 -8.42 -6.07
CA TYR A 64 -5.35 -8.46 -7.53
C TYR A 64 -5.55 -9.89 -8.06
N GLU A 65 -4.71 -10.83 -7.65
CA GLU A 65 -4.81 -12.23 -8.09
C GLU A 65 -6.13 -12.89 -7.68
N LEU A 66 -6.65 -12.56 -6.49
CA LEU A 66 -7.96 -13.06 -6.06
C LEU A 66 -9.09 -12.48 -6.92
N LEU A 67 -9.04 -11.19 -7.26
CA LEU A 67 -10.05 -10.58 -8.13
C LEU A 67 -9.96 -11.13 -9.56
N TYR A 68 -8.75 -11.43 -10.05
CA TYR A 68 -8.55 -12.07 -11.33
C TYR A 68 -9.14 -13.50 -11.34
N GLU A 69 -8.84 -14.31 -10.31
CA GLU A 69 -9.41 -15.66 -10.15
C GLU A 69 -10.93 -15.65 -10.04
N ALA A 70 -11.49 -14.64 -9.37
CA ALA A 70 -12.93 -14.44 -9.24
C ALA A 70 -13.60 -13.82 -10.47
N ALA A 71 -12.83 -13.57 -11.54
CA ALA A 71 -13.26 -12.86 -12.73
C ALA A 71 -13.97 -11.52 -12.44
N LEU A 72 -13.50 -10.81 -11.42
CA LEU A 72 -14.02 -9.53 -10.97
C LEU A 72 -13.26 -8.33 -11.58
N VAL A 73 -12.18 -8.56 -12.33
CA VAL A 73 -11.45 -7.52 -13.07
C VAL A 73 -11.58 -7.76 -14.58
N GLU A 74 -11.55 -6.67 -15.35
CA GLU A 74 -11.74 -6.70 -16.81
C GLU A 74 -10.74 -7.64 -17.52
N GLU A 75 -9.50 -7.68 -17.02
CA GLU A 75 -8.44 -8.52 -17.55
C GLU A 75 -8.76 -10.04 -17.48
N ALA A 76 -9.67 -10.44 -16.59
CA ALA A 76 -10.10 -11.82 -16.41
C ALA A 76 -11.37 -12.16 -17.20
N THR A 77 -12.16 -11.18 -17.63
CA THR A 77 -13.48 -11.43 -18.25
C THR A 77 -13.43 -11.63 -19.76
N ARG A 78 -12.41 -11.12 -20.47
CA ARG A 78 -12.13 -11.31 -21.93
C ARG A 78 -13.36 -11.60 -22.83
N GLY A 79 -14.42 -10.80 -22.72
CA GLY A 79 -15.61 -10.91 -23.57
C GLY A 79 -16.60 -12.03 -23.24
N SER A 80 -16.46 -12.70 -22.09
CA SER A 80 -17.44 -13.65 -21.55
C SER A 80 -18.66 -12.91 -20.96
N ALA A 81 -19.83 -13.58 -20.92
CA ALA A 81 -21.06 -13.11 -20.28
C ALA A 81 -20.99 -13.13 -18.74
N LEU A 82 -19.86 -12.66 -18.19
CA LEU A 82 -19.61 -12.55 -16.76
C LEU A 82 -20.16 -11.24 -16.21
N PRO A 83 -20.43 -11.16 -14.90
CA PRO A 83 -20.90 -9.94 -14.28
C PRO A 83 -19.88 -8.80 -14.46
N PRO A 84 -20.33 -7.53 -14.47
CA PRO A 84 -19.46 -6.39 -14.76
C PRO A 84 -18.27 -6.35 -13.78
N PRO A 85 -17.08 -5.95 -14.27
CA PRO A 85 -15.90 -5.88 -13.42
C PRO A 85 -16.06 -4.81 -12.35
N VAL A 86 -15.32 -4.96 -11.26
CA VAL A 86 -15.29 -4.00 -10.15
C VAL A 86 -14.60 -2.71 -10.60
N PRO A 87 -14.89 -1.56 -9.98
CA PRO A 87 -14.25 -0.30 -10.32
C PRO A 87 -12.72 -0.36 -10.29
N GLY A 88 -12.08 0.28 -11.27
CA GLY A 88 -10.63 0.43 -11.36
C GLY A 88 -10.16 0.39 -12.82
N LYS A 89 -9.18 1.22 -13.16
CA LYS A 89 -8.67 1.31 -14.54
C LYS A 89 -7.94 0.02 -14.92
N SER A 90 -8.36 -0.61 -16.02
CA SER A 90 -7.70 -1.77 -16.59
C SER A 90 -6.40 -1.41 -17.30
N MET A 91 -5.56 -2.42 -17.55
CA MET A 91 -4.34 -2.28 -18.33
C MET A 91 -4.21 -3.39 -19.36
N VAL A 92 -3.43 -3.15 -20.41
CA VAL A 92 -3.14 -4.13 -21.46
C VAL A 92 -2.38 -5.33 -20.87
N ALA A 93 -2.69 -6.53 -21.38
CA ALA A 93 -2.03 -7.78 -21.01
C ALA A 93 -2.02 -8.00 -19.48
N ASP A 94 -0.85 -8.26 -18.89
CA ASP A 94 -0.66 -8.49 -17.46
C ASP A 94 -0.09 -7.26 -16.73
N HIS A 95 -0.09 -6.08 -17.36
CA HIS A 95 0.54 -4.88 -16.79
C HIS A 95 -0.03 -4.50 -15.43
N ARG A 96 -1.34 -4.70 -15.20
CA ARG A 96 -1.96 -4.43 -13.90
C ARG A 96 -1.47 -5.40 -12.81
N ARG A 97 -1.17 -6.64 -13.17
CA ARG A 97 -0.52 -7.62 -12.28
C ARG A 97 0.93 -7.20 -11.95
N ILE A 98 1.68 -6.75 -12.95
CA ILE A 98 3.04 -6.24 -12.78
C ILE A 98 3.03 -5.03 -11.83
N LEU A 99 2.08 -4.11 -12.01
CA LEU A 99 1.92 -2.95 -11.13
C LEU A 99 1.59 -3.37 -9.69
N ALA A 100 0.65 -4.31 -9.48
CA ALA A 100 0.33 -4.84 -8.16
C ALA A 100 1.54 -5.51 -7.49
N THR A 101 2.36 -6.21 -8.29
CA THR A 101 3.63 -6.80 -7.85
C THR A 101 4.62 -5.72 -7.41
N GLY A 102 4.78 -4.65 -8.21
CA GLY A 102 5.64 -3.52 -7.90
C GLY A 102 5.25 -2.84 -6.59
N ILE A 103 3.94 -2.57 -6.40
CA ILE A 103 3.41 -1.98 -5.15
C ILE A 103 3.69 -2.88 -3.96
N ALA A 104 3.36 -4.18 -4.05
CA ALA A 104 3.59 -5.12 -2.96
C ALA A 104 5.08 -5.19 -2.57
N ARG A 105 5.97 -5.26 -3.55
CA ARG A 105 7.42 -5.28 -3.32
C ARG A 105 7.93 -3.98 -2.72
N LEU A 106 7.47 -2.84 -3.22
CA LEU A 106 7.87 -1.53 -2.71
C LEU A 106 7.44 -1.36 -1.25
N ARG A 107 6.19 -1.70 -0.91
CA ARG A 107 5.65 -1.66 0.47
C ARG A 107 6.42 -2.55 1.43
N SER A 108 6.78 -3.76 1.00
CA SER A 108 7.67 -4.62 1.78
C SER A 108 9.04 -3.98 1.96
N LYS A 109 9.65 -3.46 0.89
CA LYS A 109 11.02 -2.92 0.91
C LYS A 109 11.16 -1.69 1.80
N ILE A 110 10.21 -0.76 1.75
CA ILE A 110 10.25 0.47 2.58
C ILE A 110 10.20 0.17 4.09
N LYS A 111 9.71 -1.00 4.52
CA LYS A 111 9.66 -1.36 5.94
C LYS A 111 11.05 -1.56 6.55
N TYR A 112 12.03 -1.97 5.75
CA TYR A 112 13.36 -2.37 6.23
C TYR A 112 14.52 -1.71 5.48
N ARG A 113 14.25 -0.95 4.41
CA ARG A 113 15.24 -0.11 3.74
C ARG A 113 14.70 1.28 3.46
N PRO A 114 15.55 2.31 3.53
CA PRO A 114 15.17 3.70 3.32
C PRO A 114 14.98 4.06 1.81
N VAL A 115 14.42 3.16 0.99
CA VAL A 115 14.25 3.39 -0.46
C VAL A 115 13.26 4.50 -0.81
N VAL A 116 12.44 4.93 0.16
CA VAL A 116 11.51 6.05 -0.06
C VAL A 116 12.24 7.35 -0.38
N PHE A 117 13.49 7.54 0.08
CA PHE A 117 14.26 8.75 -0.21
C PHE A 117 14.65 8.85 -1.69
N GLU A 118 14.73 7.73 -2.42
CA GLU A 118 14.95 7.73 -3.87
C GLU A 118 13.77 8.38 -4.64
N LEU A 119 12.60 8.47 -4.01
CA LEU A 119 11.40 9.11 -4.57
C LEU A 119 11.25 10.58 -4.13
N MET A 120 12.11 11.05 -3.23
CA MET A 120 12.04 12.40 -2.68
C MET A 120 12.93 13.36 -3.48
N PRO A 121 12.58 14.65 -3.57
CA PRO A 121 13.48 15.66 -4.09
C PRO A 121 14.76 15.76 -3.23
N PRO A 122 15.85 16.39 -3.71
CA PRO A 122 17.10 16.52 -2.96
C PRO A 122 16.98 17.22 -1.59
N ALA A 123 15.98 18.09 -1.43
CA ALA A 123 15.61 18.71 -0.16
C ALA A 123 14.10 18.60 0.04
N PHE A 124 13.67 18.18 1.22
CA PHE A 124 12.26 17.95 1.54
C PHE A 124 11.93 18.27 2.99
N THR A 125 10.66 18.49 3.27
CA THR A 125 10.13 18.58 4.64
C THR A 125 9.77 17.19 5.17
N LEU A 126 9.81 16.99 6.50
CA LEU A 126 9.33 15.74 7.12
C LEU A 126 7.85 15.45 6.80
N LEU A 127 7.05 16.50 6.57
CA LEU A 127 5.65 16.34 6.16
C LEU A 127 5.54 15.76 4.74
N GLN A 128 6.36 16.23 3.79
CA GLN A 128 6.40 15.67 2.44
C GLN A 128 6.83 14.20 2.50
N LEU A 129 7.88 13.88 3.27
CA LEU A 129 8.32 12.50 3.46
C LEU A 129 7.21 11.62 4.04
N GLN A 130 6.55 12.07 5.12
CA GLN A 130 5.43 11.35 5.72
C GLN A 130 4.32 11.09 4.69
N ARG A 131 3.89 12.11 3.95
CA ARG A 131 2.83 11.99 2.92
C ARG A 131 3.21 11.00 1.82
N THR A 132 4.48 10.99 1.39
CA THR A 132 4.98 10.02 0.42
C THR A 132 4.90 8.60 0.97
N VAL A 133 5.35 8.36 2.20
CA VAL A 133 5.26 7.03 2.84
C VAL A 133 3.81 6.59 3.01
N GLU A 134 2.92 7.49 3.45
CA GLU A 134 1.48 7.22 3.59
C GLU A 134 0.82 6.89 2.26
N ALA A 135 1.15 7.62 1.19
CA ALA A 135 0.65 7.35 -0.16
C ALA A 135 1.11 5.99 -0.69
N LEU A 136 2.38 5.62 -0.44
CA LEU A 136 2.90 4.31 -0.81
C LEU A 136 2.25 3.20 0.01
N ALA A 137 2.11 3.38 1.33
CA ALA A 137 1.52 2.39 2.22
C ALA A 137 -0.01 2.26 2.05
N GLY A 138 -0.67 3.29 1.50
CA GLY A 138 -2.12 3.36 1.41
C GLY A 138 -2.80 3.52 2.77
N ARG A 139 -2.11 4.04 3.79
CA ARG A 139 -2.66 4.27 5.13
C ARG A 139 -1.95 5.41 5.83
N LEU A 140 -2.63 6.03 6.80
CA LEU A 140 -2.02 7.08 7.63
C LEU A 140 -0.99 6.50 8.60
N ILE A 141 0.00 7.33 8.94
CA ILE A 141 1.07 7.00 9.87
C ILE A 141 1.05 8.01 11.01
N HIS A 142 1.29 7.52 12.23
CA HIS A 142 1.31 8.39 13.40
C HIS A 142 2.49 9.36 13.35
N LYS A 143 2.21 10.67 13.24
CA LYS A 143 3.19 11.74 13.05
C LYS A 143 4.35 11.70 14.06
N SER A 144 4.05 11.58 15.36
CA SER A 144 5.09 11.60 16.40
C SER A 144 5.95 10.35 16.37
N ASN A 145 5.38 9.20 16.02
CA ASN A 145 6.16 7.96 15.90
C ASN A 145 7.03 8.01 14.64
N PHE A 146 6.49 8.55 13.53
CA PHE A 146 7.22 8.77 12.30
C PHE A 146 8.48 9.62 12.55
N ARG A 147 8.30 10.80 13.14
CA ARG A 147 9.40 11.71 13.45
C ARG A 147 10.46 11.05 14.34
N ARG A 148 10.03 10.39 15.41
CA ARG A 148 10.92 9.70 16.35
C ARG A 148 11.80 8.66 15.64
N VAL A 149 11.23 7.84 14.76
CA VAL A 149 11.97 6.80 14.04
C VAL A 149 12.96 7.40 13.04
N ILE A 150 12.56 8.44 12.32
CA ILE A 150 13.45 9.14 11.37
C ILE A 150 14.66 9.75 12.11
N GLU A 151 14.42 10.40 13.25
CA GLU A 151 15.47 11.01 14.07
C GLU A 151 16.37 9.96 14.74
N GLN A 152 15.80 8.88 15.29
CA GLN A 152 16.55 7.80 15.96
C GLN A 152 17.50 7.04 15.03
N HIS A 153 17.10 6.84 13.77
CA HIS A 153 17.94 6.17 12.78
C HIS A 153 18.84 7.14 11.99
N GLU A 154 18.86 8.42 12.36
CA GLU A 154 19.67 9.46 11.73
C GLU A 154 19.59 9.48 10.20
N LEU A 155 18.41 9.15 9.65
CA LEU A 155 18.19 8.97 8.21
C LEU A 155 18.27 10.28 7.43
N VAL A 156 18.14 11.41 8.13
CA VAL A 156 18.08 12.74 7.54
C VAL A 156 18.97 13.71 8.29
N GLU A 157 19.46 14.71 7.57
CA GLU A 157 20.20 15.85 8.10
C GLU A 157 19.44 17.15 7.80
N GLU A 158 19.46 18.11 8.74
CA GLU A 158 18.90 19.44 8.51
C GLU A 158 19.78 20.22 7.53
N THR A 159 19.19 20.85 6.51
CA THR A 159 19.97 21.68 5.57
C THR A 159 20.23 23.09 6.10
N GLY A 160 19.53 23.49 7.17
CA GLY A 160 19.50 24.87 7.68
C GLY A 160 18.46 25.76 6.99
N ASP A 161 17.92 25.33 5.85
CA ASP A 161 16.91 26.07 5.11
C ASP A 161 15.50 25.81 5.63
N THR A 162 14.59 26.73 5.31
CA THR A 162 13.16 26.59 5.61
C THR A 162 12.31 26.96 4.40
N THR A 163 11.12 26.37 4.31
CA THR A 163 10.13 26.65 3.26
C THR A 163 8.80 27.13 3.85
N MET A 164 8.15 28.06 3.15
CA MET A 164 6.82 28.60 3.48
C MET A 164 5.69 27.89 2.72
N GLU A 165 6.01 26.94 1.83
CA GLU A 165 5.02 26.26 0.96
C GLU A 165 3.92 25.52 1.71
N THR A 166 4.12 25.20 3.00
CA THR A 166 3.13 24.50 3.82
C THR A 166 2.00 25.41 4.36
N GLY A 167 1.98 26.70 3.99
CA GLY A 167 0.87 27.62 4.32
C GLY A 167 0.77 28.01 5.80
N GLY A 168 1.88 27.89 6.56
CA GLY A 168 1.95 28.12 8.00
C GLY A 168 3.36 28.49 8.46
N ARG A 169 3.76 28.07 9.67
CA ARG A 169 5.13 28.28 10.17
C ARG A 169 6.16 27.70 9.17
N PRO A 170 7.29 28.38 8.91
CA PRO A 170 8.34 27.86 8.05
C PRO A 170 8.73 26.43 8.45
N ALA A 171 8.63 25.50 7.51
CA ALA A 171 9.00 24.11 7.70
C ALA A 171 10.49 23.93 7.40
N LYS A 172 11.22 23.23 8.26
CA LYS A 172 12.63 22.90 8.03
C LYS A 172 12.79 21.97 6.84
N LEU A 173 13.83 22.22 6.06
CA LEU A 173 14.27 21.33 4.99
C LEU A 173 15.33 20.35 5.48
N TYR A 174 15.22 19.14 4.96
CA TYR A 174 16.07 18.00 5.27
C TYR A 174 16.61 17.39 3.99
N ARG A 175 17.78 16.75 4.09
CA ARG A 175 18.37 15.90 3.03
C ARG A 175 18.56 14.49 3.57
N PHE A 176 18.50 13.50 2.67
CA PHE A 176 18.85 12.13 3.01
C PHE A 176 20.34 11.97 3.32
N ARG A 177 20.67 11.30 4.42
CA ARG A 177 22.06 11.00 4.80
C ARG A 177 22.52 9.73 4.09
N HIS A 178 23.24 9.87 2.98
CA HIS A 178 23.70 8.72 2.17
C HIS A 178 24.64 7.76 2.93
N ALA A 179 25.41 8.25 3.91
CA ALA A 179 26.29 7.43 4.75
C ALA A 179 25.55 6.27 5.47
N VAL A 180 24.25 6.42 5.73
CA VAL A 180 23.44 5.38 6.38
C VAL A 180 23.24 4.14 5.50
N LEU A 181 23.40 4.26 4.17
CA LEU A 181 23.35 3.09 3.28
C LEU A 181 24.62 2.24 3.36
N GLU A 182 25.77 2.86 3.62
CA GLU A 182 27.07 2.19 3.73
C GLU A 182 27.23 1.52 5.11
N GLU A 183 26.71 2.15 6.17
CA GLU A 183 26.67 1.59 7.53
C GLU A 183 25.51 0.58 7.73
N GLY A 184 24.47 0.68 6.90
CA GLY A 184 23.19 -0.02 7.02
C GLY A 184 23.13 -1.45 6.46
N GLU A 185 24.21 -2.01 5.91
CA GLU A 185 24.29 -3.47 5.78
C GLU A 185 24.35 -4.16 7.16
N VAL A 186 24.66 -3.40 8.23
CA VAL A 186 24.78 -3.91 9.61
C VAL A 186 23.64 -3.45 10.53
N ALA A 187 22.94 -2.33 10.24
CA ALA A 187 21.90 -1.79 11.12
C ALA A 187 20.51 -1.68 10.45
N GLY A 188 19.55 -2.47 10.96
CA GLY A 188 18.17 -2.53 10.48
C GLY A 188 17.35 -1.26 10.73
N ALA A 189 17.59 -0.20 9.96
CA ALA A 189 16.77 1.01 9.92
C ALA A 189 15.37 0.69 9.39
N LYS A 190 14.44 0.42 10.32
CA LYS A 190 13.05 0.08 10.01
C LYS A 190 12.21 1.34 10.02
N LEU A 191 11.45 1.59 8.95
CA LEU A 191 10.41 2.63 8.98
C LEU A 191 9.28 2.19 9.92
N PRO A 192 8.49 3.13 10.50
CA PRO A 192 7.39 2.84 11.43
C PRO A 192 6.15 2.27 10.73
N LEU A 193 6.37 1.46 9.71
CA LEU A 193 5.40 0.65 9.02
C LEU A 193 5.34 -0.78 9.59
N ALA A 194 6.34 -1.19 10.38
CA ALA A 194 6.30 -2.44 11.11
C ALA A 194 5.12 -2.41 12.10
N ARG A 195 4.25 -3.41 12.03
CA ARG A 195 3.07 -3.55 12.89
C ARG A 195 3.51 -3.47 14.36
N ALA A 196 2.84 -2.60 15.12
CA ALA A 196 2.77 -2.71 16.58
C ALA A 196 1.91 -3.92 16.95
#